data_AF-A0A022WB15-F1
#
_entry.id   AF-A0A022WB15-F1
#
_cell.length_a   1.000
_cell.length_b   1.000
_cell.length_c   1.000
_cell.angle_alpha   90.00
_cell.angle_beta   90.00
_cell.angle_gamma   90.00
#
_symmetry.space_group_name_H-M   'P 1'
#
loop_
_entity.id
_entity.type
_entity.pdbx_description
1 polymer ?
#
loop_
_entity_poly.entity_id
_entity_poly.type
_entity_poly.pdbx_seq_one_letter_code
_entity_poly.pdbx_strand_id
1 'polypeptide(L)'
;MLFVSFTAAPFVNQVYLSLPVFTQKSREHLRAYLNRIPRNATLNVETMKFNFYPKRTLVTISDLVPRTSMVRPVSFMNINPQPRPWWKGRDQVLFFAPEKSRPARSTPRFLPEIWEQVFTLIKSNRAL
;
A
#
# COMPACT_ATOMS: atom_id res chain seq x y z
N MET A 1 -7.39 -19.84 24.18
CA MET A 1 -6.96 -18.91 23.11
C MET A 1 -8.06 -17.88 22.91
N LEU A 2 -7.76 -16.59 23.07
CA LEU A 2 -8.71 -15.51 22.88
C LEU A 2 -8.62 -15.04 21.42
N PHE A 3 -9.64 -15.36 20.61
CA PHE A 3 -9.70 -14.95 19.20
C PHE A 3 -10.35 -13.56 19.13
N VAL A 4 -9.54 -12.51 19.22
CA VAL A 4 -10.02 -11.15 18.91
C VAL A 4 -10.05 -11.03 17.39
N SER A 5 -11.23 -11.19 16.80
CA SER A 5 -11.46 -10.74 15.43
C SER A 5 -11.30 -9.21 15.42
N PHE A 6 -10.15 -8.70 15.00
CA PHE A 6 -10.08 -7.30 14.60
C PHE A 6 -11.07 -7.13 13.45
N THR A 7 -12.18 -6.48 13.75
CA THR A 7 -13.23 -6.16 12.79
C THR A 7 -12.62 -5.36 11.64
N ALA A 8 -12.57 -6.02 10.47
CA ALA A 8 -12.53 -5.46 9.12
C ALA A 8 -11.30 -4.65 8.67
N ALA A 9 -10.37 -5.33 7.98
CA ALA A 9 -9.85 -4.93 6.66
C ALA A 9 -9.42 -3.45 6.45
N PRO A 10 -8.46 -2.92 7.23
CA PRO A 10 -7.44 -2.06 6.62
C PRO A 10 -6.06 -2.70 6.65
N PHE A 11 -5.87 -3.81 7.37
CA PHE A 11 -4.55 -4.43 7.51
C PHE A 11 -4.00 -4.84 6.16
N VAL A 12 -2.90 -4.18 5.79
CA VAL A 12 -2.14 -4.50 4.62
C VAL A 12 -1.25 -5.69 4.94
N ASN A 13 -1.41 -6.76 4.16
CA ASN A 13 -0.57 -7.94 4.24
C ASN A 13 0.76 -7.69 3.52
N GLN A 14 0.67 -7.17 2.29
CA GLN A 14 1.80 -6.96 1.40
C GLN A 14 1.58 -5.71 0.55
N VAL A 15 2.66 -5.00 0.23
CA VAL A 15 2.67 -3.89 -0.72
C VAL A 15 3.69 -4.22 -1.80
N TYR A 16 3.27 -4.13 -3.05
CA TYR A 16 4.15 -4.26 -4.19
C TYR A 16 4.23 -2.95 -4.96
N LEU A 17 5.44 -2.45 -5.20
CA LEU A 17 5.68 -1.34 -6.11
C LEU A 17 5.65 -1.87 -7.56
N SER A 18 4.76 -1.32 -8.39
CA SER A 18 4.74 -1.63 -9.82
C SER A 18 5.95 -0.99 -10.49
N LEU A 19 6.81 -1.84 -11.06
CA LEU A 19 8.02 -1.42 -11.76
C LEU A 19 7.72 -1.17 -13.25
N PRO A 20 8.09 0.00 -13.79
CA PRO A 20 7.98 0.27 -15.23
C PRO A 20 8.83 -0.70 -16.09
N VAL A 21 8.47 -0.86 -17.36
CA VAL A 21 9.21 -1.76 -18.27
C VAL A 21 10.69 -1.37 -18.41
N PHE A 22 11.02 -0.07 -18.39
CA PHE A 22 12.40 0.39 -18.54
C PHE A 22 13.32 -0.05 -17.37
N THR A 23 12.78 -0.24 -16.16
CA THR A 23 13.59 -0.68 -15.01
C THR A 23 14.00 -2.15 -15.12
N GLN A 24 13.37 -2.91 -16.02
CA GLN A 24 13.69 -4.32 -16.24
C GLN A 24 14.88 -4.50 -17.18
N LYS A 25 15.27 -3.46 -17.93
CA LYS A 25 16.37 -3.50 -18.91
C LYS A 25 17.74 -3.63 -18.25
N SER A 26 17.94 -2.97 -17.11
CA SER A 26 19.21 -3.01 -16.39
C SER A 26 19.05 -2.72 -14.90
N ARG A 27 20.02 -3.16 -14.09
CA ARG A 27 20.04 -2.91 -12.64
C ARG A 27 20.23 -1.44 -12.31
N GLU A 28 20.93 -0.70 -13.16
CA GLU A 28 21.19 0.73 -13.04
C GLU A 28 19.89 1.52 -13.16
N HIS A 29 19.05 1.18 -14.15
CA HIS A 29 17.73 1.80 -14.31
C HIS A 29 16.79 1.50 -13.14
N LEU A 30 16.82 0.28 -12.60
CA LEU A 30 16.08 -0.07 -11.39
C LEU A 30 16.54 0.76 -10.19
N ARG A 31 17.86 0.84 -9.95
CA ARG A 31 18.43 1.63 -8.85
C ARG A 31 18.09 3.10 -9.00
N ALA A 32 18.20 3.67 -10.19
CA ALA A 32 17.84 5.06 -10.45
C ALA A 32 16.37 5.33 -10.14
N TYR A 33 15.46 4.42 -10.51
CA TYR A 33 14.03 4.53 -10.19
C TYR A 33 13.76 4.41 -8.69
N LEU A 34 14.39 3.45 -8.01
CA LEU A 34 14.22 3.23 -6.57
C LEU A 34 14.81 4.37 -5.72
N ASN A 35 15.89 5.01 -6.16
CA ASN A 35 16.46 6.18 -5.50
C ASN A 35 15.55 7.41 -5.57
N ARG A 36 14.67 7.48 -6.57
CA ARG A 36 13.74 8.60 -6.77
C ARG A 36 12.40 8.11 -7.29
N ILE A 37 11.63 7.51 -6.38
CA ILE A 37 10.31 6.98 -6.70
C ILE A 37 9.37 8.15 -7.04
N PRO A 38 8.74 8.14 -8.22
CA PRO A 38 7.86 9.23 -8.60
C PRO A 38 6.51 9.10 -7.89
N ARG A 39 5.85 10.24 -7.64
CA ARG A 39 4.54 10.27 -6.94
C ARG A 39 3.42 9.58 -7.71
N ASN A 40 3.53 9.45 -9.03
CA ASN A 40 2.57 8.72 -9.86
C ASN A 40 2.84 7.20 -9.93
N ALA A 41 3.84 6.69 -9.21
CA ALA A 41 4.09 5.26 -9.16
C ALA A 41 2.87 4.52 -8.60
N THR A 42 2.58 3.35 -9.17
CA THR A 42 1.46 2.51 -8.73
C THR A 42 1.93 1.51 -7.67
N LEU A 43 1.15 1.39 -6.60
CA LEU A 43 1.26 0.37 -5.58
C LEU A 43 0.14 -0.64 -5.75
N ASN A 44 0.46 -1.92 -5.58
CA ASN A 44 -0.52 -2.97 -5.35
C ASN A 44 -0.56 -3.27 -3.85
N VAL A 45 -1.63 -2.83 -3.20
CA VAL A 45 -1.87 -3.04 -1.78
C VAL A 45 -2.73 -4.28 -1.62
N GLU A 46 -2.16 -5.31 -1.00
CA GLU A 46 -2.84 -6.57 -0.73
C GLU A 46 -3.36 -6.60 0.70
N THR A 47 -4.66 -6.77 0.86
CA THR A 47 -5.36 -6.87 2.16
C THR A 47 -6.12 -8.19 2.24
N MET A 48 -6.49 -8.60 3.45
CA MET A 48 -7.34 -9.78 3.65
C MET A 48 -8.78 -9.35 3.97
N LYS A 49 -9.76 -9.98 3.30
CA LYS A 49 -11.16 -9.90 3.73
C LYS A 49 -11.39 -10.75 4.99
N PHE A 50 -12.53 -10.52 5.65
CA PHE A 50 -12.94 -11.30 6.84
C PHE A 50 -13.02 -12.82 6.57
N ASN A 51 -13.28 -13.21 5.33
CA ASN A 51 -13.35 -14.60 4.88
C ASN A 51 -12.02 -15.13 4.34
N PHE A 52 -10.89 -14.53 4.72
CA PHE A 52 -9.53 -14.90 4.28
C PHE A 52 -9.25 -14.79 2.79
N TYR A 53 -10.15 -14.17 2.01
CA TYR A 53 -9.91 -13.93 0.59
C TYR A 53 -8.98 -12.71 0.40
N PRO A 54 -7.82 -12.87 -0.27
CA PRO A 54 -6.92 -11.74 -0.52
C PRO A 54 -7.54 -10.78 -1.53
N LYS A 55 -7.43 -9.48 -1.25
CA LYS A 55 -7.90 -8.41 -2.12
C LYS A 55 -6.73 -7.53 -2.50
N ARG A 56 -6.52 -7.38 -3.80
CA ARG A 56 -5.52 -6.48 -4.36
C ARG A 56 -6.17 -5.17 -4.80
N THR A 57 -5.57 -4.06 -4.40
CA THR A 57 -6.02 -2.73 -4.77
C THR A 57 -4.86 -1.98 -5.43
N LEU A 58 -5.04 -1.58 -6.69
CA LEU A 58 -4.10 -0.73 -7.40
C LEU A 58 -4.38 0.72 -7.02
N VAL A 59 -3.37 1.40 -6.49
CA VAL A 59 -3.44 2.80 -6.03
C VAL A 59 -2.20 3.53 -6.46
N THR A 60 -2.30 4.81 -6.82
CA THR A 60 -1.11 5.63 -7.07
C THR A 60 -0.60 6.20 -5.74
N ILE A 61 0.71 6.43 -5.61
CA ILE A 61 1.27 7.04 -4.39
C ILE A 61 0.65 8.43 -4.15
N SER A 62 0.41 9.21 -5.20
CA SER A 62 -0.20 10.55 -5.12
C SER A 62 -1.62 10.54 -4.58
N ASP A 63 -2.38 9.46 -4.82
CA ASP A 63 -3.77 9.33 -4.35
C ASP A 63 -3.86 8.79 -2.91
N LEU A 64 -2.73 8.46 -2.28
CA LEU A 64 -2.69 8.03 -0.88
C LEU A 64 -2.39 9.22 0.03
N VAL A 65 -3.30 9.54 0.93
CA VAL A 65 -3.12 10.62 1.92
C VAL A 65 -3.07 10.06 3.34
N PRO A 66 -2.35 10.70 4.28
CA PRO A 66 -2.34 10.28 5.68
C PRO A 66 -3.74 10.38 6.27
N ARG A 67 -4.15 9.36 7.00
CA ARG A 67 -5.44 9.36 7.68
C ARG A 67 -5.35 8.61 9.00
N THR A 68 -5.93 9.20 10.03
CA THR A 68 -6.11 8.57 11.34
C THR A 68 -7.59 8.34 11.63
N SER A 69 -7.87 7.44 12.57
CA SER A 69 -9.20 7.06 13.00
C SER A 69 -9.17 6.75 14.49
N MET A 70 -10.17 7.21 15.24
CA MET A 70 -10.26 6.97 16.68
C MET A 70 -10.65 5.53 17.03
N VAL A 71 -11.45 4.88 16.16
CA VAL A 71 -12.05 3.56 16.46
C VAL A 71 -11.25 2.38 15.93
N ARG A 72 -10.29 2.62 15.04
CA ARG A 72 -9.51 1.55 14.38
C ARG A 72 -8.19 2.07 13.83
N PRO A 73 -7.17 1.21 13.72
CA PRO A 73 -5.89 1.59 13.12
C PRO A 73 -6.06 1.88 11.63
N VAL A 74 -5.60 3.06 11.21
CA VAL A 74 -5.51 3.50 9.81
C VAL A 74 -4.23 4.35 9.71
N SER A 75 -3.49 4.16 8.62
CA SER A 75 -2.30 4.97 8.31
C SER A 75 -2.56 5.92 7.14
N PHE A 76 -3.27 5.45 6.12
CA PHE A 76 -3.55 6.23 4.91
C PHE A 76 -4.89 5.86 4.27
N MET A 77 -5.38 6.77 3.43
CA MET A 77 -6.62 6.68 2.68
C MET A 77 -6.36 6.90 1.19
N ASN A 78 -6.99 6.10 0.33
CA ASN A 78 -7.08 6.39 -1.10
C ASN A 78 -8.21 7.39 -1.36
N ILE A 79 -7.87 8.58 -1.86
CA ILE A 79 -8.83 9.64 -2.22
C ILE A 79 -9.42 9.46 -3.62
N ASN A 80 -8.83 8.61 -4.46
CA ASN A 80 -9.27 8.31 -5.82
C ASN A 80 -9.51 6.79 -6.00
N PRO A 81 -10.53 6.22 -5.33
CA PRO A 81 -10.84 4.81 -5.48
C PRO A 81 -11.35 4.50 -6.89
N GLN A 82 -10.98 3.33 -7.40
CA GLN A 82 -11.49 2.87 -8.70
C GLN A 82 -13.02 2.74 -8.66
N PRO A 83 -13.74 3.22 -9.69
CA PRO A 83 -15.18 3.09 -9.74
C PRO A 83 -15.58 1.61 -9.74
N ARG A 84 -16.57 1.26 -8.91
CA ARG A 84 -17.09 -0.10 -8.81
C ARG A 84 -18.59 -0.11 -9.01
N PRO A 85 -19.13 -1.18 -9.63
CA PRO A 85 -20.56 -1.35 -9.71
C PRO A 85 -21.20 -1.42 -8.33
N TRP A 86 -22.36 -0.79 -8.16
CA TRP A 86 -23.05 -0.63 -6.87
C TRP A 86 -23.31 -1.96 -6.14
N TRP A 87 -23.58 -3.04 -6.89
CA TRP A 87 -23.85 -4.38 -6.33
C TRP A 87 -22.63 -5.05 -5.68
N LYS A 88 -21.41 -4.56 -5.95
CA LYS A 88 -20.17 -5.07 -5.34
C LYS A 88 -19.85 -4.42 -3.99
N GLY A 89 -20.68 -3.46 -3.54
CA GLY A 89 -20.48 -2.70 -2.31
C GLY A 89 -19.34 -1.68 -2.40
N ARG A 90 -19.02 -1.07 -1.26
CA ARG A 90 -17.99 -0.02 -1.15
C ARG A 90 -16.58 -0.59 -1.30
N ASP A 91 -15.70 0.15 -1.98
CA ASP A 91 -14.29 -0.24 -2.06
C ASP A 91 -13.56 -0.04 -0.72
N GLN A 92 -12.45 -0.74 -0.55
CA GLN A 92 -11.58 -0.53 0.60
C GLN A 92 -10.70 0.68 0.28
N VAL A 93 -11.00 1.80 0.93
CA VAL A 93 -10.26 3.06 0.75
C VAL A 93 -9.32 3.35 1.91
N LEU A 94 -9.43 2.62 3.02
CA LEU A 94 -8.60 2.81 4.20
C LEU A 94 -7.64 1.65 4.35
N PHE A 95 -6.40 1.99 4.67
CA PHE A 95 -5.31 1.04 4.79
C PHE A 95 -4.51 1.34 6.05
N PHE A 96 -4.06 0.26 6.68
CA PHE A 96 -3.18 0.28 7.81
C PHE A 96 -1.95 -0.54 7.46
N ALA A 97 -0.83 0.17 7.43
CA ALA A 97 0.50 -0.41 7.35
C ALA A 97 1.42 0.37 8.29
N PRO A 98 2.28 -0.31 9.06
CA PRO A 98 3.29 0.36 9.86
C PRO A 98 4.32 1.06 8.96
N GLU A 99 4.93 2.12 9.48
CA GLU A 99 5.99 2.86 8.79
C GLU A 99 7.19 1.96 8.45
N LYS A 100 7.63 1.16 9.42
CA LYS A 100 8.69 0.19 9.23
C LYS A 100 8.12 -1.14 8.75
N SER A 101 8.79 -1.76 7.79
CA SER A 101 8.44 -3.11 7.38
C SER A 101 8.63 -4.09 8.54
N ARG A 102 7.73 -5.08 8.65
CA ARG A 102 7.96 -6.20 9.56
C ARG A 102 9.16 -7.03 9.06
N PRO A 103 9.95 -7.64 9.96
CA PRO A 103 10.97 -8.59 9.57
C PRO A 103 10.33 -9.73 8.76
N ALA A 104 10.92 -10.03 7.60
CA ALA A 104 10.50 -11.13 6.75
C ALA A 104 11.74 -11.82 6.18
N ARG A 105 11.54 -12.99 5.56
CA ARG A 105 12.63 -13.68 4.87
C ARG A 105 13.20 -12.77 3.78
N SER A 106 14.49 -12.45 3.89
CA SER A 106 15.18 -11.62 2.90
C SER A 106 15.18 -12.35 1.56
N THR A 107 14.64 -11.69 0.53
CA THR A 107 14.67 -12.15 -0.86
C THR A 107 15.10 -10.98 -1.73
N PRO A 108 15.64 -11.21 -2.95
CA PRO A 108 16.05 -10.11 -3.83
C PRO A 108 14.93 -9.11 -4.19
N ARG A 109 13.66 -9.50 -4.00
CA ARG A 109 12.47 -8.67 -4.24
C ARG A 109 11.94 -7.99 -2.98
N PHE A 110 12.44 -8.37 -1.80
CA PHE A 110 12.05 -7.80 -0.52
C PHE A 110 12.96 -6.62 -0.20
N LEU A 111 12.42 -5.41 -0.38
CA LEU A 111 13.15 -4.16 -0.22
C LEU A 111 12.46 -3.31 0.86
N PRO A 112 12.70 -3.58 2.16
CA PRO A 112 11.99 -2.89 3.24
C PRO A 112 12.31 -1.38 3.32
N GLU A 113 13.53 -0.99 2.95
CA GLU A 113 13.96 0.42 2.91
C GLU A 113 13.15 1.26 1.91
N ILE A 114 12.72 0.64 0.81
CA ILE A 114 11.90 1.27 -0.22
C ILE A 114 10.51 1.59 0.32
N TRP A 115 9.98 0.72 1.18
CA TRP A 115 8.69 0.98 1.82
C TRP A 115 8.75 2.22 2.72
N GLU A 116 9.81 2.41 3.50
CA GLU A 116 9.96 3.59 4.37
C GLU A 116 10.01 4.89 3.57
N GLN A 117 10.69 4.88 2.41
CA GLN A 117 10.69 6.01 1.48
C GLN A 117 9.30 6.29 0.93
N VAL A 118 8.59 5.26 0.46
CA VAL A 118 7.21 5.37 -0.04
C VAL A 118 6.27 5.89 1.05
N PHE A 119 6.39 5.38 2.27
CA PHE A 119 5.58 5.80 3.41
C PHE A 119 5.82 7.28 3.75
N THR A 120 7.06 7.75 3.65
CA THR A 120 7.42 9.16 3.80
C THR A 120 6.80 10.02 2.70
N LEU A 121 6.80 9.55 1.45
CA LEU A 121 6.10 10.22 0.34
C LEU A 121 4.60 10.34 0.62
N ILE A 122 3.95 9.26 1.08
CA ILE A 122 2.54 9.25 1.46
C ILE A 122 2.28 10.26 2.60
N LYS A 123 3.11 10.27 3.65
CA LYS A 123 3.04 11.25 4.74
C LYS A 123 3.12 12.71 4.27
N SER A 124 3.86 12.97 3.20
CA SER A 124 4.00 14.29 2.61
C SER A 124 2.81 14.72 1.74
N ASN A 125 1.93 13.80 1.36
CA ASN A 125 0.75 14.14 0.58
C ASN A 125 -0.27 14.87 1.45
N ARG A 126 -0.78 16.00 0.97
CA ARG A 126 -1.88 16.72 1.62
C ARG A 126 -3.20 16.26 1.02
N ALA A 127 -4.18 15.99 1.87
CA ALA A 127 -5.57 15.99 1.43
C ALA A 127 -5.93 17.45 1.13
N LEU A 128 -6.25 17.74 -0.13
CA LEU A 128 -6.82 19.03 -0.54
C LEU A 128 -8.28 19.12 -0.09
#